data_AF-A0AAD3TB69-F1
#
_entry.id   AF-A0AAD3TB69-F1
#
_cell.length_a   1.000
_cell.length_b   1.000
_cell.length_c   1.000
_cell.angle_alpha   90.00
_cell.angle_beta   90.00
_cell.angle_gamma   90.00
#
_symmetry.space_group_name_H-M   'P 1'
#
loop_
_entity.id
_entity.type
_entity.pdbx_description
1 polymer ?
#
loop_
_entity_poly.entity_id
_entity_poly.type
_entity_poly.pdbx_seq_one_letter_code
_entity_poly.pdbx_strand_id
1 'polypeptide(L)'
;MSIRFPFLFFLLLFILSFFIPITAKTNLRFPCSSSHNSYPFCNTSLPTTARARSLLSRLTLSEKIRFLCNNFSGIHRLDIPPYEWWSESLHGIASNGPGITFDGAIRSATMFPQVLLTTASFNRSLWNEIASAIAVEGRAMYNSGQAGLTFWAPNVNIFRDPRWGRGQETPGEDPMVASSYAVEFVRGFQGGDFGFGSGTAGGFVGRRVLLEGGSENGVGDDGVMMLSACCKHLTAYDLEKWENFSRYSFDAVVTKQDMEDTYQPPFKSCVQEGKASCLMCSYNSVNGIPACARKDLLQTVRTEWGFQGYITSDCDAVATIFEYQNYTKSKQDAVADALKAGVDINCGTYMLLNTRSAIKLGKVQEEDIDRALLNLITVQLRLGLFDGDPSSRKFGRLGTQDVCTKEHRRLALEAARQGIVLLKNDRKFLPLDKDEVTSLVVIGPRANETSQLGGGYSGVPCEPISYFDGLQKYVQNTSYVDGCLDIPCVFTSEFDEAVQLAKQADYVIVVVGLDLSQETEDKDRVSLLLPGKQMVPIVLSSSCL
;
A
#
# COMPACT_ATOMS: atom_id res chain seq x y z
N MET A 1 2.65 35.95 -65.24
CA MET A 1 3.82 35.97 -64.35
C MET A 1 3.83 34.63 -63.62
N SER A 2 4.84 33.82 -63.91
CA SER A 2 4.92 32.39 -63.57
C SER A 2 5.51 32.21 -62.18
N ILE A 3 4.93 31.36 -61.32
CA ILE A 3 5.65 30.78 -60.17
C ILE A 3 5.29 29.30 -60.05
N ARG A 4 6.31 28.45 -60.23
CA ARG A 4 6.39 27.04 -59.86
C ARG A 4 7.06 26.93 -58.48
N PHE A 5 6.61 25.99 -57.66
CA PHE A 5 7.36 25.39 -56.53
C PHE A 5 8.72 24.83 -57.03
N PRO A 6 9.81 24.69 -56.21
CA PRO A 6 9.81 23.65 -55.15
C PRO A 6 10.88 23.68 -54.01
N PHE A 7 10.77 22.63 -53.15
CA PHE A 7 11.81 21.83 -52.48
C PHE A 7 12.36 22.14 -51.07
N LEU A 8 12.34 21.06 -50.27
CA LEU A 8 12.83 20.81 -48.91
C LEU A 8 14.34 21.03 -48.72
N PHE A 9 14.73 21.41 -47.50
CA PHE A 9 15.96 20.94 -46.84
C PHE A 9 15.76 20.95 -45.31
N PHE A 10 15.65 19.77 -44.69
CA PHE A 10 15.74 19.58 -43.24
C PHE A 10 17.10 18.92 -42.96
N LEU A 11 17.94 19.57 -42.17
CA LEU A 11 19.27 19.09 -41.81
C LEU A 11 19.16 18.09 -40.64
N LEU A 12 19.55 16.83 -40.88
CA LEU A 12 19.72 15.81 -39.84
C LEU A 12 21.12 15.95 -39.22
N LEU A 13 21.20 16.22 -37.91
CA LEU A 13 22.43 16.12 -37.13
C LEU A 13 22.35 14.84 -36.27
N PHE A 14 23.06 13.80 -36.71
CA PHE A 14 23.32 12.60 -35.91
C PHE A 14 24.43 12.92 -34.89
N ILE A 15 24.11 12.93 -33.59
CA ILE A 15 25.09 12.88 -32.51
C ILE A 15 25.08 11.45 -31.98
N LEU A 16 26.16 10.70 -32.26
CA LEU A 16 26.48 9.45 -31.56
C LEU A 16 26.94 9.79 -30.14
N SER A 17 26.06 9.65 -29.16
CA SER A 17 26.43 9.61 -27.74
C SER A 17 26.85 8.18 -27.37
N PHE A 18 28.15 8.01 -27.09
CA PHE A 18 28.68 6.83 -26.42
C PHE A 18 27.97 6.65 -25.06
N PHE A 19 27.20 5.58 -24.90
CA PHE A 19 26.72 5.13 -23.60
C PHE A 19 27.88 4.48 -22.84
N ILE A 20 28.51 5.25 -21.95
CA ILE A 20 29.26 4.67 -20.82
C ILE A 20 28.20 4.35 -19.76
N PRO A 21 28.05 3.10 -19.30
CA PRO A 21 27.19 2.81 -18.17
C PRO A 21 27.85 3.40 -16.93
N ILE A 22 27.45 4.62 -16.56
CA ILE A 22 27.73 5.17 -15.24
C ILE A 22 26.83 4.37 -14.29
N THR A 23 27.36 3.29 -13.72
CA THR A 23 26.82 2.77 -12.46
C THR A 23 27.06 3.85 -11.40
N ALA A 24 26.14 4.80 -11.32
CA ALA A 24 26.11 5.76 -10.23
C ALA A 24 25.82 4.94 -8.96
N LYS A 25 26.86 4.61 -8.19
CA LYS A 25 26.66 4.32 -6.77
C LYS A 25 26.00 5.56 -6.18
N THR A 26 24.72 5.47 -5.87
CA THR A 26 24.05 6.47 -5.04
C THR A 26 24.83 6.51 -3.73
N ASN A 27 25.53 7.62 -3.46
CA ASN A 27 26.18 7.83 -2.17
C ASN A 27 25.08 8.09 -1.15
N LEU A 28 24.49 7.01 -0.64
CA LEU A 28 23.47 7.07 0.40
C LEU A 28 24.06 7.76 1.63
N ARG A 29 23.37 8.81 2.07
CA ARG A 29 23.75 9.56 3.28
C ARG A 29 22.83 9.11 4.39
N PHE A 30 23.41 8.71 5.50
CA PHE A 30 22.67 8.34 6.71
C PHE A 30 23.03 9.32 7.83
N PRO A 31 22.05 9.80 8.62
CA PRO A 31 22.34 10.57 9.82
C PRO A 31 23.38 9.88 10.70
N CYS A 32 24.15 10.66 11.45
CA CYS A 32 25.12 10.15 12.44
C CYS A 32 26.30 9.35 11.86
N SER A 33 26.54 9.40 10.54
CA SER A 33 27.66 8.70 9.87
C SER A 33 28.96 9.52 9.75
N SER A 34 28.91 10.81 10.09
CA SER A 34 30.00 11.79 9.88
C SER A 34 30.51 12.39 11.22
N SER A 35 31.22 13.53 11.15
CA SER A 35 31.71 14.31 12.31
C SER A 35 30.60 14.81 13.26
N HIS A 36 29.32 14.59 12.92
CA HIS A 36 28.16 14.91 13.76
C HIS A 36 27.65 13.75 14.62
N ASN A 37 28.40 12.64 14.72
CA ASN A 37 28.06 11.48 15.55
C ASN A 37 28.05 11.75 17.07
N SER A 38 28.54 12.91 17.53
CA SER A 38 28.64 13.25 18.95
C SER A 38 27.35 13.78 19.56
N TYR A 39 26.30 14.02 18.78
CA TYR A 39 25.02 14.48 19.32
C TYR A 39 24.32 13.39 20.13
N PRO A 40 23.61 13.72 21.22
CA PRO A 40 22.90 12.71 22.02
C PRO A 40 21.85 11.93 21.22
N PHE A 41 21.23 12.52 20.20
CA PHE A 41 20.30 11.80 19.31
C PHE A 41 20.97 10.72 18.45
N CYS A 42 22.30 10.76 18.29
CA CYS A 42 23.10 9.73 17.62
C CYS A 42 23.58 8.62 18.57
N ASN A 43 23.47 8.80 19.89
CA ASN A 43 23.93 7.81 20.85
C ASN A 43 22.87 6.72 21.04
N THR A 44 23.10 5.55 20.45
CA THR A 44 22.19 4.40 20.52
C THR A 44 22.11 3.76 21.91
N SER A 45 22.95 4.15 22.87
CA SER A 45 22.84 3.70 24.27
C SER A 45 21.81 4.49 25.08
N LEU A 46 21.26 5.58 24.54
CA LEU A 46 20.25 6.40 25.22
C LEU A 46 18.83 5.93 24.85
N PRO A 47 17.86 6.04 25.78
CA PRO A 47 16.46 5.75 25.48
C PRO A 47 15.94 6.54 24.28
N THR A 48 15.03 5.93 23.51
CA THR A 48 14.48 6.52 22.29
C THR A 48 13.90 7.92 22.55
N THR A 49 13.17 8.09 23.65
CA THR A 49 12.58 9.38 24.04
C THR A 49 13.64 10.45 24.32
N ALA A 50 14.78 10.10 24.93
CA ALA A 50 15.86 11.04 25.20
C ALA A 50 16.54 11.49 23.90
N ARG A 51 16.75 10.55 22.97
CA ARG A 51 17.27 10.84 21.62
C ARG A 51 16.32 11.77 20.86
N ALA A 52 15.01 11.48 20.88
CA ALA A 52 14.01 12.27 20.20
C ALA A 52 13.94 13.72 20.72
N ARG A 53 13.91 13.89 22.05
CA ARG A 53 13.96 15.22 22.69
C ARG A 53 15.26 15.95 22.39
N SER A 54 16.39 15.25 22.35
CA SER A 54 17.67 15.86 21.97
C SER A 54 17.65 16.41 20.55
N LEU A 55 17.06 15.69 19.58
CA LEU A 55 16.93 16.21 18.21
C LEU A 55 15.97 17.40 18.19
N LEU A 56 14.77 17.25 18.77
CA LEU A 56 13.75 18.30 18.80
C LEU A 56 14.26 19.62 19.39
N SER A 57 14.99 19.57 20.51
CA SER A 57 15.58 20.76 21.17
C SER A 57 16.57 21.53 20.31
N ARG A 58 17.06 20.92 19.22
CA ARG A 58 18.03 21.54 18.31
C ARG A 58 17.35 22.20 17.14
N LEU A 59 16.09 21.91 16.85
CA LEU A 59 15.39 22.40 15.68
C LEU A 59 14.94 23.85 15.88
N THR A 60 15.23 24.69 14.89
CA THR A 60 14.57 26.00 14.76
C THR A 60 13.11 25.81 14.36
N LEU A 61 12.25 26.80 14.65
CA LEU A 61 10.84 26.73 14.23
C LEU A 61 10.66 26.48 12.73
N SER A 62 11.49 27.09 11.88
CA SER A 62 11.46 26.85 10.42
C SER A 62 11.87 25.42 10.05
N GLU A 63 12.81 24.81 10.77
CA GLU A 63 13.14 23.39 10.63
C GLU A 63 11.98 22.51 11.11
N LYS A 64 11.33 22.86 12.22
CA LYS A 64 10.19 22.12 12.76
C LYS A 64 9.03 22.05 11.79
N ILE A 65 8.65 23.19 11.18
CA ILE A 65 7.56 23.25 10.19
C ILE A 65 7.85 22.36 8.96
N ARG A 66 9.13 22.17 8.59
CA ARG A 66 9.50 21.31 7.46
C ARG A 66 9.25 19.81 7.71
N PHE A 67 9.18 19.38 8.97
CA PHE A 67 8.82 17.99 9.31
C PHE A 67 7.33 17.69 9.12
N LEU A 68 6.46 18.71 9.00
CA LEU A 68 5.01 18.54 8.88
C LEU A 68 4.55 18.19 7.45
N CYS A 69 5.43 17.65 6.61
CA CYS A 69 5.17 17.27 5.23
C CYS A 69 5.86 15.93 4.94
N ASN A 70 5.19 15.06 4.19
CA ASN A 70 5.73 13.75 3.79
C ASN A 70 7.07 13.84 3.06
N ASN A 71 7.27 14.88 2.24
CA ASN A 71 8.54 15.11 1.55
C ASN A 71 9.43 16.02 2.40
N PHE A 72 10.10 15.44 3.39
CA PHE A 72 10.99 16.17 4.27
C PHE A 72 12.33 16.46 3.56
N SER A 73 12.63 17.74 3.40
CA SER A 73 13.85 18.21 2.69
C SER A 73 15.18 18.04 3.45
N GLY A 74 15.17 17.48 4.66
CA GLY A 74 16.38 17.31 5.47
C GLY A 74 16.84 18.58 6.19
N ILE A 75 17.87 18.43 7.03
CA ILE A 75 18.51 19.52 7.77
C ILE A 75 20.02 19.42 7.61
N HIS A 76 20.54 20.22 6.68
CA HIS A 76 21.96 20.24 6.35
C HIS A 76 22.86 20.56 7.56
N ARG A 77 22.45 21.51 8.41
CA ARG A 77 23.19 21.91 9.64
C ARG A 77 23.44 20.75 10.61
N LEU A 78 22.52 19.78 10.63
CA LEU A 78 22.55 18.63 11.53
C LEU A 78 22.94 17.34 10.79
N ASP A 79 23.34 17.45 9.52
CA ASP A 79 23.63 16.31 8.63
C ASP A 79 22.48 15.27 8.58
N ILE A 80 21.24 15.78 8.55
CA ILE A 80 20.04 14.96 8.39
C ILE A 80 19.64 15.03 6.91
N PRO A 81 19.63 13.91 6.17
CA PRO A 81 19.27 13.88 4.77
C PRO A 81 17.75 14.08 4.58
N PRO A 82 17.31 14.33 3.33
CA PRO A 82 15.89 14.25 3.00
C PRO A 82 15.31 12.88 3.33
N TYR A 83 14.02 12.84 3.65
CA TYR A 83 13.28 11.61 3.93
C TYR A 83 11.88 11.72 3.35
N GLU A 84 11.46 10.68 2.62
CA GLU A 84 10.11 10.58 2.08
C GLU A 84 9.29 9.60 2.93
N TRP A 85 8.19 10.10 3.51
CA TRP A 85 7.31 9.32 4.37
C TRP A 85 6.32 8.46 3.59
N TRP A 86 6.02 8.82 2.34
CA TRP A 86 5.00 8.18 1.50
C TRP A 86 5.60 7.08 0.62
N SER A 87 5.62 5.86 1.16
CA SER A 87 5.80 4.63 0.39
C SER A 87 4.52 3.79 0.47
N GLU A 88 4.26 2.93 -0.51
CA GLU A 88 3.05 2.10 -0.57
C GLU A 88 3.42 0.62 -0.70
N SER A 89 2.69 -0.23 0.04
CA SER A 89 2.98 -1.67 0.04
C SER A 89 1.76 -2.54 0.35
N LEU A 90 0.63 -2.27 -0.32
CA LEU A 90 -0.65 -2.88 0.01
C LEU A 90 -0.62 -4.42 -0.08
N HIS A 91 -0.05 -4.97 -1.16
CA HIS A 91 0.10 -6.40 -1.43
C HIS A 91 1.45 -6.74 -2.10
N GLY A 92 2.48 -5.95 -1.80
CA GLY A 92 3.75 -5.95 -2.52
C GLY A 92 4.27 -4.52 -2.59
N ILE A 93 5.55 -4.30 -2.91
CA ILE A 93 6.09 -2.94 -3.02
C ILE A 93 5.46 -2.24 -4.25
N ALA A 94 4.83 -1.09 -4.04
CA ALA A 94 4.01 -0.41 -5.05
C ALA A 94 4.68 0.84 -5.62
N SER A 95 4.32 1.22 -6.85
CA SER A 95 4.83 2.47 -7.46
C SER A 95 3.99 3.72 -7.12
N ASN A 96 2.99 3.58 -6.26
CA ASN A 96 2.14 4.68 -5.82
C ASN A 96 2.91 5.58 -4.85
N GLY A 97 2.87 6.89 -5.11
CA GLY A 97 3.60 7.88 -4.32
C GLY A 97 5.09 8.03 -4.71
N PRO A 98 5.79 9.00 -4.10
CA PRO A 98 7.17 9.35 -4.47
C PRO A 98 8.25 8.54 -3.74
N GLY A 99 7.91 7.76 -2.71
CA GLY A 99 8.89 7.12 -1.83
C GLY A 99 9.55 5.87 -2.37
N ILE A 100 9.11 5.34 -3.51
CA ILE A 100 9.61 4.10 -4.13
C ILE A 100 10.00 4.36 -5.58
N THR A 101 11.11 3.77 -6.02
CA THR A 101 11.51 3.76 -7.44
C THR A 101 12.02 2.39 -7.91
N PHE A 102 11.66 2.02 -9.14
CA PHE A 102 12.09 0.80 -9.83
C PHE A 102 13.12 1.08 -10.95
N ASP A 103 13.70 2.29 -11.01
CA ASP A 103 14.69 2.67 -12.02
C ASP A 103 16.14 2.29 -11.67
N GLY A 104 16.37 1.78 -10.46
CA GLY A 104 17.69 1.40 -9.94
C GLY A 104 18.09 -0.06 -10.17
N ALA A 105 18.80 -0.61 -9.19
CA ALA A 105 19.30 -1.99 -9.23
C ALA A 105 18.16 -3.01 -9.08
N ILE A 106 17.14 -2.67 -8.30
CA ILE A 106 15.92 -3.44 -8.12
C ILE A 106 14.85 -2.87 -9.07
N ARG A 107 14.44 -3.66 -10.06
CA ARG A 107 13.50 -3.23 -11.13
C ARG A 107 12.11 -3.84 -11.03
N SER A 108 11.93 -4.75 -10.08
CA SER A 108 10.69 -5.46 -9.83
C SER A 108 10.66 -5.92 -8.38
N ALA A 109 9.46 -6.15 -7.85
CA ALA A 109 9.21 -6.70 -6.53
C ALA A 109 8.10 -7.75 -6.60
N THR A 110 8.05 -8.64 -5.61
CA THR A 110 7.03 -9.70 -5.57
C THR A 110 5.67 -9.06 -5.40
N MET A 111 4.74 -9.38 -6.30
CA MET A 111 3.36 -8.94 -6.25
C MET A 111 2.52 -10.11 -5.74
N PHE A 112 1.94 -9.94 -4.55
CA PHE A 112 1.02 -10.91 -3.96
C PHE A 112 -0.39 -10.69 -4.50
N PRO A 113 -1.32 -11.64 -4.32
CA PRO A 113 -2.72 -11.38 -4.60
C PRO A 113 -3.22 -10.17 -3.82
N GLN A 114 -4.10 -9.40 -4.45
CA GLN A 114 -4.78 -8.28 -3.80
C GLN A 114 -5.40 -8.69 -2.45
N VAL A 115 -5.49 -7.75 -1.50
CA VAL A 115 -5.83 -8.00 -0.09
C VAL A 115 -7.09 -8.86 0.04
N LEU A 116 -8.17 -8.53 -0.67
CA LEU A 116 -9.42 -9.27 -0.63
C LEU A 116 -9.27 -10.76 -1.00
N LEU A 117 -8.43 -11.07 -1.99
CA LEU A 117 -8.14 -12.46 -2.38
C LEU A 117 -7.23 -13.14 -1.35
N THR A 118 -6.22 -12.43 -0.84
CA THR A 118 -5.35 -12.94 0.22
C THR A 118 -6.14 -13.27 1.49
N THR A 119 -7.12 -12.45 1.89
CA THR A 119 -7.93 -12.71 3.10
C THR A 119 -8.97 -13.80 2.92
N ALA A 120 -9.41 -14.08 1.70
CA ALA A 120 -10.27 -15.23 1.42
C ALA A 120 -9.62 -16.59 1.75
N SER A 121 -8.31 -16.64 2.00
CA SER A 121 -7.63 -17.84 2.53
C SER A 121 -7.98 -18.17 3.99
N PHE A 122 -8.49 -17.21 4.77
CA PHE A 122 -8.69 -17.31 6.23
C PHE A 122 -7.46 -17.85 6.99
N ASN A 123 -6.26 -17.63 6.44
CA ASN A 123 -5.02 -18.15 6.98
C ASN A 123 -4.16 -17.01 7.55
N ARG A 124 -4.29 -16.80 8.86
CA ARG A 124 -3.53 -15.77 9.59
C ARG A 124 -2.02 -15.89 9.43
N SER A 125 -1.50 -17.11 9.41
CA SER A 125 -0.05 -17.34 9.25
C SER A 125 0.43 -16.89 7.87
N LEU A 126 -0.35 -17.20 6.83
CA LEU A 126 -0.08 -16.75 5.47
C LEU A 126 -0.10 -15.21 5.36
N TRP A 127 -1.07 -14.54 5.98
CA TRP A 127 -1.12 -13.06 5.99
C TRP A 127 0.14 -12.45 6.62
N ASN A 128 0.61 -13.03 7.73
CA ASN A 128 1.83 -12.61 8.39
C ASN A 128 3.09 -12.88 7.54
N GLU A 129 3.19 -14.05 6.93
CA GLU A 129 4.31 -14.43 6.05
C GLU A 129 4.40 -13.48 4.84
N ILE A 130 3.26 -13.13 4.23
CA ILE A 130 3.21 -12.15 3.13
C ILE A 130 3.74 -10.79 3.60
N ALA A 131 3.22 -10.26 4.70
CA ALA A 131 3.66 -8.97 5.23
C ALA A 131 5.16 -8.96 5.57
N SER A 132 5.68 -10.07 6.11
CA SER A 132 7.10 -10.25 6.38
C SER A 132 7.95 -10.26 5.11
N ALA A 133 7.51 -10.96 4.06
CA ALA A 133 8.18 -10.99 2.76
C ALA A 133 8.21 -9.59 2.12
N ILE A 134 7.09 -8.86 2.15
CA ILE A 134 7.04 -7.48 1.68
C ILE A 134 8.03 -6.61 2.48
N ALA A 135 8.14 -6.81 3.80
CA ALA A 135 9.07 -6.05 4.61
C ALA A 135 10.55 -6.33 4.28
N VAL A 136 10.90 -7.59 3.98
CA VAL A 136 12.24 -7.95 3.48
C VAL A 136 12.54 -7.18 2.19
N GLU A 137 11.62 -7.19 1.22
CA GLU A 137 11.84 -6.52 -0.06
C GLU A 137 11.89 -4.99 0.08
N GLY A 138 11.01 -4.40 0.88
CA GLY A 138 11.01 -2.97 1.16
C GLY A 138 12.30 -2.51 1.84
N ARG A 139 12.83 -3.30 2.78
CA ARG A 139 14.10 -3.01 3.44
C ARG A 139 15.30 -3.18 2.51
N ALA A 140 15.28 -4.19 1.63
CA ALA A 140 16.28 -4.36 0.58
C ALA A 140 16.30 -3.17 -0.41
N MET A 141 15.12 -2.66 -0.78
CA MET A 141 14.99 -1.46 -1.60
C MET A 141 15.49 -0.21 -0.88
N TYR A 142 15.17 -0.03 0.41
CA TYR A 142 15.72 1.07 1.21
C TYR A 142 17.26 1.04 1.25
N ASN A 143 17.86 -0.12 1.53
CA ASN A 143 19.32 -0.27 1.56
C ASN A 143 19.97 0.01 0.19
N SER A 144 19.21 -0.13 -0.90
CA SER A 144 19.63 0.19 -2.27
C SER A 144 19.34 1.64 -2.67
N GLY A 145 18.74 2.45 -1.78
CA GLY A 145 18.38 3.84 -2.06
C GLY A 145 17.11 4.02 -2.86
N GLN A 146 16.26 3.00 -2.93
CA GLN A 146 15.09 2.93 -3.81
C GLN A 146 13.74 2.94 -3.07
N ALA A 147 13.74 3.01 -1.74
CA ALA A 147 12.54 3.10 -0.93
C ALA A 147 12.76 3.92 0.35
N GLY A 148 11.69 4.40 0.99
CA GLY A 148 11.69 4.82 2.40
C GLY A 148 11.58 3.63 3.38
N LEU A 149 11.38 3.91 4.67
CA LEU A 149 11.11 2.89 5.71
C LEU A 149 9.68 2.96 6.29
N THR A 150 8.85 3.85 5.77
CA THR A 150 7.48 4.09 6.22
C THR A 150 6.52 3.84 5.08
N PHE A 151 5.57 2.93 5.30
CA PHE A 151 4.64 2.50 4.27
C PHE A 151 3.20 2.71 4.73
N TRP A 152 2.36 3.22 3.84
CA TRP A 152 0.96 3.51 4.13
C TRP A 152 0.07 2.31 3.83
N ALA A 153 0.37 1.19 4.50
CA ALA A 153 -0.40 -0.05 4.45
C ALA A 153 -0.42 -0.69 5.86
N PRO A 154 -1.45 -1.46 6.21
CA PRO A 154 -2.54 -1.95 5.35
C PRO A 154 -3.78 -1.04 5.32
N ASN A 155 -4.62 -1.20 4.29
CA ASN A 155 -6.01 -0.72 4.34
C ASN A 155 -6.85 -1.75 5.13
N VAL A 156 -7.49 -1.29 6.20
CA VAL A 156 -8.28 -2.11 7.14
C VAL A 156 -9.70 -1.59 7.31
N ASN A 157 -10.13 -0.71 6.41
CA ASN A 157 -11.53 -0.30 6.32
C ASN A 157 -12.43 -1.51 6.01
N ILE A 158 -13.70 -1.38 6.35
CA ILE A 158 -14.70 -2.41 6.10
C ILE A 158 -15.27 -2.22 4.70
N PHE A 159 -15.29 -3.27 3.88
CA PHE A 159 -15.95 -3.27 2.57
C PHE A 159 -17.47 -3.34 2.71
N ARG A 160 -18.06 -2.33 3.36
CA ARG A 160 -19.47 -2.31 3.73
C ARG A 160 -20.40 -2.16 2.53
N ASP A 161 -20.05 -1.28 1.59
CA ASP A 161 -20.80 -1.10 0.36
C ASP A 161 -20.10 -1.84 -0.79
N PRO A 162 -20.70 -2.89 -1.38
CA PRO A 162 -20.04 -3.71 -2.42
C PRO A 162 -19.76 -2.95 -3.72
N ARG A 163 -20.20 -1.69 -3.82
CA ARG A 163 -19.90 -0.81 -4.94
C ARG A 163 -18.59 -0.03 -4.78
N TRP A 164 -18.02 -0.01 -3.58
CA TRP A 164 -16.85 0.79 -3.27
C TRP A 164 -15.65 0.42 -4.17
N GLY A 165 -15.12 1.41 -4.87
CA GLY A 165 -14.02 1.25 -5.83
C GLY A 165 -12.71 0.71 -5.23
N ARG A 166 -12.52 0.89 -3.91
CA ARG A 166 -11.35 0.43 -3.17
C ARG A 166 -11.64 -0.74 -2.22
N GLY A 167 -12.81 -1.38 -2.35
CA GLY A 167 -13.12 -2.57 -1.56
C GLY A 167 -12.15 -3.73 -1.78
N GLN A 168 -11.60 -3.86 -3.00
CA GLN A 168 -10.51 -4.80 -3.33
C GLN A 168 -9.29 -4.65 -2.40
N GLU A 169 -9.05 -3.44 -1.87
CA GLU A 169 -7.88 -3.14 -1.03
C GLU A 169 -8.04 -3.58 0.43
N THR A 170 -9.21 -4.11 0.78
CA THR A 170 -9.60 -4.38 2.16
C THR A 170 -9.65 -5.87 2.46
N PRO A 171 -9.57 -6.26 3.74
CA PRO A 171 -9.75 -7.64 4.17
C PRO A 171 -11.21 -8.14 4.11
N GLY A 172 -12.14 -7.38 3.51
CA GLY A 172 -13.55 -7.74 3.36
C GLY A 172 -14.51 -6.94 4.25
N GLU A 173 -15.73 -7.45 4.40
CA GLU A 173 -16.82 -6.76 5.11
C GLU A 173 -16.92 -7.07 6.61
N ASP A 174 -16.19 -8.07 7.10
CA ASP A 174 -16.26 -8.52 8.50
C ASP A 174 -15.23 -7.82 9.40
N PRO A 175 -15.65 -7.10 10.47
CA PRO A 175 -14.74 -6.39 11.37
C PRO A 175 -13.73 -7.30 12.09
N MET A 176 -14.07 -8.56 12.36
CA MET A 176 -13.18 -9.49 13.08
C MET A 176 -12.09 -10.06 12.17
N VAL A 177 -12.42 -10.38 10.92
CA VAL A 177 -11.46 -10.73 9.86
C VAL A 177 -10.55 -9.55 9.58
N ALA A 178 -11.11 -8.35 9.43
CA ALA A 178 -10.33 -7.14 9.21
C ALA A 178 -9.38 -6.84 10.38
N SER A 179 -9.85 -7.01 11.62
CA SER A 179 -9.02 -6.89 12.83
C SER A 179 -7.89 -7.91 12.86
N SER A 180 -8.19 -9.18 12.55
CA SER A 180 -7.18 -10.24 12.53
C SER A 180 -6.12 -10.00 11.45
N TYR A 181 -6.55 -9.62 10.24
CA TYR A 181 -5.64 -9.26 9.15
C TYR A 181 -4.74 -8.07 9.52
N ALA A 182 -5.31 -7.02 10.11
CA ALA A 182 -4.55 -5.85 10.57
C ALA A 182 -3.43 -6.25 11.55
N VAL A 183 -3.74 -7.11 12.52
CA VAL A 183 -2.76 -7.60 13.50
C VAL A 183 -1.64 -8.39 12.83
N GLU A 184 -1.99 -9.35 11.96
CA GLU A 184 -0.99 -10.19 11.30
C GLU A 184 -0.10 -9.41 10.35
N PHE A 185 -0.69 -8.50 9.56
CA PHE A 185 0.06 -7.65 8.65
C PHE A 185 1.04 -6.77 9.42
N VAL A 186 0.56 -6.02 10.42
CA VAL A 186 1.43 -5.09 11.17
C VAL A 186 2.56 -5.84 11.87
N ARG A 187 2.29 -6.99 12.50
CA ARG A 187 3.32 -7.77 13.17
C ARG A 187 4.40 -8.26 12.21
N GLY A 188 4.01 -8.84 11.07
CA GLY A 188 4.95 -9.34 10.06
C GLY A 188 5.75 -8.21 9.43
N PHE A 189 5.07 -7.11 9.11
CA PHE A 189 5.66 -5.97 8.42
C PHE A 189 6.66 -5.19 9.30
N GLN A 190 6.36 -5.01 10.58
CA GLN A 190 7.23 -4.28 11.50
C GLN A 190 8.34 -5.14 12.13
N GLY A 191 8.31 -6.46 11.89
CA GLY A 191 9.31 -7.41 12.41
C GLY A 191 9.09 -7.83 13.87
N GLY A 192 7.84 -7.98 14.31
CA GLY A 192 7.51 -8.49 15.64
C GLY A 192 7.87 -9.96 15.82
N ASP A 193 8.43 -10.32 16.99
CA ASP A 193 8.78 -11.71 17.31
C ASP A 193 7.52 -12.58 17.45
N PHE A 194 7.48 -13.69 16.72
CA PHE A 194 6.44 -14.71 16.83
C PHE A 194 6.94 -15.90 17.65
N GLY A 195 6.45 -16.00 18.90
CA GLY A 195 6.45 -17.23 19.68
C GLY A 195 5.42 -18.22 19.16
N PHE A 196 5.57 -18.73 17.95
CA PHE A 196 4.88 -19.97 17.56
C PHE A 196 5.60 -21.12 18.25
N GLY A 197 4.88 -21.82 19.12
CA GLY A 197 5.36 -22.96 19.89
C GLY A 197 6.15 -23.97 19.06
N SER A 198 6.98 -24.75 19.75
CA SER A 198 7.90 -25.76 19.22
C SER A 198 7.21 -26.96 18.54
N GLY A 199 6.22 -26.73 17.68
CA GLY A 199 5.44 -27.74 16.99
C GLY A 199 5.68 -27.69 15.48
N THR A 200 6.44 -28.66 15.00
CA THR A 200 6.53 -29.17 13.62
C THR A 200 7.12 -28.27 12.52
N ALA A 201 8.08 -28.86 11.81
CA ALA A 201 8.76 -28.33 10.64
C ALA A 201 7.78 -27.96 9.52
N GLY A 202 7.91 -26.77 8.92
CA GLY A 202 7.12 -26.40 7.74
C GLY A 202 6.93 -24.91 7.41
N GLY A 203 7.32 -23.98 8.27
CA GLY A 203 7.13 -22.53 8.01
C GLY A 203 7.96 -22.03 6.84
N PHE A 204 7.30 -21.52 5.81
CA PHE A 204 7.94 -20.99 4.61
C PHE A 204 8.42 -19.55 4.90
N VAL A 205 9.73 -19.35 4.80
CA VAL A 205 10.33 -18.09 4.28
C VAL A 205 10.53 -16.90 5.24
N GLY A 206 9.96 -16.86 6.45
CA GLY A 206 10.25 -15.76 7.41
C GLY A 206 11.36 -16.04 8.45
N ARG A 207 11.59 -17.31 8.82
CA ARG A 207 12.31 -17.63 10.06
C ARG A 207 13.79 -17.25 10.09
N ARG A 208 14.52 -17.37 8.97
CA ARG A 208 15.99 -17.33 9.01
C ARG A 208 16.56 -15.92 9.17
N VAL A 209 15.84 -14.89 8.72
CA VAL A 209 16.28 -13.48 8.79
C VAL A 209 15.67 -12.77 10.01
N LEU A 210 14.45 -13.13 10.41
CA LEU A 210 13.75 -12.44 11.50
C LEU A 210 14.18 -12.92 12.91
N LEU A 211 14.58 -14.20 13.07
CA LEU A 211 14.78 -14.83 14.39
C LEU A 211 16.23 -14.89 14.89
N GLU A 212 17.23 -14.37 14.17
CA GLU A 212 18.57 -14.21 14.76
C GLU A 212 18.56 -13.01 15.73
N GLY A 213 18.21 -13.27 16.99
CA GLY A 213 18.48 -12.38 18.14
C GLY A 213 17.29 -11.69 18.83
N GLY A 214 16.05 -12.16 18.69
CA GLY A 214 14.86 -11.57 19.34
C GLY A 214 14.69 -11.99 20.80
N SER A 215 14.42 -11.02 21.68
CA SER A 215 14.09 -11.23 23.10
C SER A 215 12.61 -11.60 23.25
N GLU A 216 12.28 -12.52 24.15
CA GLU A 216 10.91 -13.04 24.40
C GLU A 216 9.88 -11.98 24.87
N ASN A 217 10.26 -10.71 24.96
CA ASN A 217 9.36 -9.63 25.36
C ASN A 217 9.08 -8.69 24.18
N GLY A 218 7.86 -8.80 23.65
CA GLY A 218 7.35 -7.87 22.63
C GLY A 218 7.54 -6.41 23.06
N VAL A 219 8.13 -5.62 22.17
CA VAL A 219 8.29 -4.16 22.25
C VAL A 219 8.91 -3.70 23.58
N GLY A 220 10.16 -4.12 23.83
CA GLY A 220 11.09 -3.35 24.64
C GLY A 220 11.65 -2.15 23.86
N ASP A 221 12.12 -1.12 24.57
CA ASP A 221 12.76 0.13 24.08
C ASP A 221 14.09 -0.10 23.31
N ASP A 222 14.35 -1.33 22.89
CA ASP A 222 15.62 -1.87 22.40
C ASP A 222 15.52 -2.70 21.10
N GLY A 223 14.33 -2.86 20.52
CA GLY A 223 14.13 -3.55 19.23
C GLY A 223 14.08 -2.62 18.01
N VAL A 224 15.02 -2.75 17.08
CA VAL A 224 14.98 -2.06 15.77
C VAL A 224 13.78 -2.58 14.95
N MET A 225 12.87 -1.68 14.59
CA MET A 225 11.71 -1.94 13.75
C MET A 225 12.13 -2.14 12.29
N MET A 226 11.53 -3.13 11.62
CA MET A 226 11.88 -3.48 10.24
C MET A 226 11.43 -2.39 9.25
N LEU A 227 10.12 -2.15 9.19
CA LEU A 227 9.45 -1.08 8.46
C LEU A 227 8.30 -0.54 9.33
N SER A 228 7.79 0.66 9.02
CA SER A 228 6.62 1.24 9.71
C SER A 228 5.35 0.94 8.94
N ALA A 229 4.38 0.28 9.59
CA ALA A 229 3.05 0.00 9.03
C ALA A 229 2.05 1.10 9.42
N CYS A 230 1.16 1.48 8.50
CA CYS A 230 0.12 2.47 8.70
C CYS A 230 -1.27 1.93 8.40
N CYS A 231 -2.06 1.65 9.45
CA CYS A 231 -3.45 1.26 9.24
C CYS A 231 -4.27 2.45 8.75
N LYS A 232 -4.92 2.28 7.60
CA LYS A 232 -5.71 3.31 6.94
C LYS A 232 -7.10 2.81 6.54
N HIS A 233 -8.11 3.66 6.42
CA HIS A 233 -8.15 5.10 6.65
C HIS A 233 -9.12 5.38 7.81
N LEU A 234 -8.60 5.90 8.92
CA LEU A 234 -9.31 6.16 10.17
C LEU A 234 -10.18 7.42 10.03
N THR A 235 -11.50 7.33 9.91
CA THR A 235 -12.37 6.15 10.04
C THR A 235 -13.62 6.31 9.17
N ALA A 236 -14.41 5.24 9.06
CA ALA A 236 -15.68 5.22 8.33
C ALA A 236 -15.55 5.78 6.89
N TYR A 237 -14.45 5.40 6.24
CA TYR A 237 -14.16 5.67 4.85
C TYR A 237 -14.40 4.39 4.05
N ASP A 238 -15.47 4.37 3.26
CA ASP A 238 -15.91 3.19 2.51
C ASP A 238 -16.59 3.55 1.17
N LEU A 239 -16.34 4.77 0.65
CA LEU A 239 -16.84 5.26 -0.65
C LEU A 239 -15.85 6.24 -1.27
N GLU A 240 -15.67 6.17 -2.59
CA GLU A 240 -14.79 7.08 -3.34
C GLU A 240 -15.57 8.26 -3.93
N LYS A 241 -16.53 7.92 -4.78
CA LYS A 241 -17.29 8.84 -5.60
C LYS A 241 -18.57 8.15 -6.05
N TRP A 242 -19.63 8.36 -5.28
CA TRP A 242 -20.95 7.80 -5.54
C TRP A 242 -21.96 8.91 -5.78
N GLU A 243 -22.56 8.93 -6.97
CA GLU A 243 -23.44 10.00 -7.45
C GLU A 243 -22.81 11.40 -7.27
N ASN A 244 -23.41 12.24 -6.43
CA ASN A 244 -22.96 13.60 -6.15
C ASN A 244 -22.03 13.68 -4.93
N PHE A 245 -21.72 12.54 -4.30
CA PHE A 245 -20.85 12.48 -3.14
C PHE A 245 -19.43 12.12 -3.58
N SER A 246 -18.46 12.83 -3.03
CA SER A 246 -17.04 12.52 -3.16
C SER A 246 -16.46 12.27 -1.78
N ARG A 247 -15.47 11.39 -1.68
CA ARG A 247 -14.67 11.13 -0.47
C ARG A 247 -14.17 12.38 0.22
N TYR A 248 -13.91 13.46 -0.52
CA TYR A 248 -13.42 14.72 0.02
C TYR A 248 -14.49 15.50 0.80
N SER A 249 -15.78 15.32 0.49
CA SER A 249 -16.88 16.11 1.07
C SER A 249 -17.98 15.25 1.71
N PHE A 250 -17.86 13.93 1.66
CA PHE A 250 -18.82 13.01 2.25
C PHE A 250 -18.81 13.13 3.78
N ASP A 251 -19.99 13.21 4.38
CA ASP A 251 -20.19 13.16 5.83
C ASP A 251 -20.91 11.86 6.20
N ALA A 252 -20.15 10.91 6.75
CA ALA A 252 -20.68 9.64 7.18
C ALA A 252 -21.48 9.82 8.49
N VAL A 253 -22.78 9.55 8.43
CA VAL A 253 -23.64 9.54 9.63
C VAL A 253 -23.61 8.14 10.23
N VAL A 254 -22.89 8.00 11.35
CA VAL A 254 -22.63 6.69 11.97
C VAL A 254 -23.02 6.72 13.44
N THR A 255 -23.81 5.74 13.88
CA THR A 255 -24.19 5.64 15.29
C THR A 255 -22.97 5.32 16.16
N LYS A 256 -23.02 5.64 17.46
CA LYS A 256 -21.96 5.24 18.39
C LYS A 256 -21.79 3.72 18.42
N GLN A 257 -22.88 2.98 18.30
CA GLN A 257 -22.86 1.52 18.26
C GLN A 257 -22.09 1.03 17.04
N ASP A 258 -22.46 1.45 15.82
CA ASP A 258 -21.77 0.99 14.61
C ASP A 258 -20.30 1.43 14.57
N MET A 259 -19.99 2.58 15.15
CA MET A 259 -18.61 3.03 15.33
C MET A 259 -17.80 2.02 16.17
N GLU A 260 -18.33 1.55 17.29
CA GLU A 260 -17.65 0.58 18.17
C GLU A 260 -17.71 -0.86 17.65
N ASP A 261 -18.81 -1.27 17.00
CA ASP A 261 -19.04 -2.64 16.56
C ASP A 261 -18.42 -2.94 15.18
N THR A 262 -18.28 -1.92 14.31
CA THR A 262 -17.91 -2.12 12.89
C THR A 262 -16.66 -1.34 12.47
N TYR A 263 -16.64 -0.01 12.62
CA TYR A 263 -15.60 0.81 11.97
C TYR A 263 -14.30 0.95 12.76
N GLN A 264 -14.37 0.99 14.10
CA GLN A 264 -13.19 1.13 14.96
C GLN A 264 -12.44 -0.18 15.28
N PRO A 265 -13.07 -1.37 15.37
CA PRO A 265 -12.38 -2.60 15.78
C PRO A 265 -11.08 -2.91 15.01
N PRO A 266 -11.00 -2.77 13.68
CA PRO A 266 -9.75 -3.06 12.97
C PRO A 266 -8.61 -2.12 13.36
N PHE A 267 -8.90 -0.83 13.55
CA PHE A 267 -7.91 0.16 13.99
C PHE A 267 -7.50 -0.04 15.45
N LYS A 268 -8.46 -0.34 16.33
CA LYS A 268 -8.18 -0.66 17.72
C LYS A 268 -7.26 -1.87 17.85
N SER A 269 -7.53 -2.94 17.08
CA SER A 269 -6.69 -4.14 17.03
C SER A 269 -5.30 -3.84 16.44
N CYS A 270 -5.25 -3.04 15.38
CA CYS A 270 -4.00 -2.56 14.79
C CYS A 270 -3.09 -1.85 15.82
N VAL A 271 -3.68 -1.04 16.71
CA VAL A 271 -2.95 -0.36 17.80
C VAL A 271 -2.62 -1.31 18.96
N GLN A 272 -3.64 -1.96 19.53
CA GLN A 272 -3.50 -2.68 20.80
C GLN A 272 -2.76 -4.01 20.64
N GLU A 273 -3.00 -4.73 19.54
CA GLU A 273 -2.45 -6.07 19.31
C GLU A 273 -1.37 -6.07 18.23
N GLY A 274 -1.57 -5.32 17.14
CA GLY A 274 -0.60 -5.18 16.06
C GLY A 274 0.60 -4.31 16.44
N LYS A 275 0.40 -3.34 17.35
CA LYS A 275 1.41 -2.34 17.75
C LYS A 275 1.88 -1.47 16.59
N ALA A 276 0.96 -1.07 15.71
CA ALA A 276 1.29 -0.23 14.55
C ALA A 276 2.01 1.06 14.94
N SER A 277 2.91 1.50 14.07
CA SER A 277 3.67 2.75 14.21
C SER A 277 3.02 3.93 13.50
N CYS A 278 2.02 3.68 12.65
CA CYS A 278 1.28 4.72 11.94
C CYS A 278 -0.22 4.44 11.90
N LEU A 279 -1.00 5.51 11.91
CA LEU A 279 -2.41 5.54 11.52
C LEU A 279 -2.61 6.67 10.52
N MET A 280 -3.48 6.48 9.54
CA MET A 280 -3.83 7.52 8.57
C MET A 280 -5.26 7.98 8.81
N CYS A 281 -5.48 9.27 9.08
CA CYS A 281 -6.83 9.82 9.14
C CYS A 281 -7.40 10.01 7.73
N SER A 282 -8.69 9.68 7.55
CA SER A 282 -9.36 9.68 6.24
C SER A 282 -9.73 11.08 5.75
N TYR A 283 -10.17 11.16 4.49
CA TYR A 283 -10.68 12.40 3.91
C TYR A 283 -12.01 12.85 4.52
N ASN A 284 -12.96 11.93 4.69
CA ASN A 284 -14.36 12.23 4.95
C ASN A 284 -14.61 12.87 6.32
N SER A 285 -15.79 13.48 6.47
CA SER A 285 -16.35 13.79 7.77
C SER A 285 -17.09 12.58 8.34
N VAL A 286 -17.19 12.53 9.66
CA VAL A 286 -18.05 11.58 10.37
C VAL A 286 -18.85 12.36 11.41
N ASN A 287 -20.18 12.30 11.31
CA ASN A 287 -21.12 13.05 12.15
C ASN A 287 -20.78 14.55 12.21
N GLY A 288 -20.46 15.15 11.07
CA GLY A 288 -20.21 16.59 10.90
C GLY A 288 -18.81 17.07 11.26
N ILE A 289 -17.88 16.18 11.62
CA ILE A 289 -16.49 16.54 11.96
C ILE A 289 -15.51 15.80 11.03
N PRO A 290 -14.60 16.50 10.33
CA PRO A 290 -13.58 15.89 9.47
C PRO A 290 -12.71 14.90 10.23
N ALA A 291 -12.41 13.73 9.65
CA ALA A 291 -11.68 12.67 10.33
C ALA A 291 -10.31 13.12 10.88
N CYS A 292 -9.56 13.93 10.11
CA CYS A 292 -8.29 14.50 10.56
C CYS A 292 -8.42 15.63 11.60
N ALA A 293 -9.63 16.14 11.87
CA ALA A 293 -9.95 17.12 12.93
C ALA A 293 -10.75 16.51 14.11
N ARG A 294 -11.02 15.20 14.10
CA ARG A 294 -11.79 14.48 15.14
C ARG A 294 -10.96 14.29 16.42
N LYS A 295 -10.82 15.35 17.21
CA LYS A 295 -10.02 15.35 18.45
C LYS A 295 -10.45 14.27 19.45
N ASP A 296 -11.74 14.02 19.58
CA ASP A 296 -12.28 12.96 20.45
C ASP A 296 -11.68 11.59 20.09
N LEU A 297 -11.78 11.20 18.82
CA LEU A 297 -11.27 9.91 18.35
C LEU A 297 -9.74 9.84 18.42
N LEU A 298 -9.04 10.86 17.92
CA LEU A 298 -7.57 10.84 17.89
C LEU A 298 -6.95 10.89 19.31
N GLN A 299 -7.66 11.45 20.29
CA GLN A 299 -7.26 11.34 21.71
C GLN A 299 -7.52 9.95 22.25
N THR A 300 -8.71 9.35 22.05
CA THR A 300 -9.02 7.97 22.45
C THR A 300 -8.00 6.97 21.90
N VAL A 301 -7.59 7.13 20.63
CA VAL A 301 -6.50 6.34 20.01
C VAL A 301 -5.21 6.38 20.85
N ARG A 302 -4.82 7.55 21.36
CA ARG A 302 -3.59 7.70 22.15
C ARG A 302 -3.77 7.26 23.60
N THR A 303 -4.87 7.65 24.24
CA THR A 303 -5.05 7.47 25.69
C THR A 303 -5.63 6.10 26.04
N GLU A 304 -6.64 5.65 25.32
CA GLU A 304 -7.36 4.42 25.63
C GLU A 304 -6.80 3.22 24.85
N TRP A 305 -6.47 3.42 23.57
CA TRP A 305 -5.87 2.33 22.77
C TRP A 305 -4.35 2.23 23.00
N GLY A 306 -3.73 3.28 23.52
CA GLY A 306 -2.30 3.28 23.87
C GLY A 306 -1.38 3.40 22.65
N PHE A 307 -1.79 4.14 21.61
CA PHE A 307 -1.00 4.33 20.39
C PHE A 307 0.32 5.09 20.66
N GLN A 308 1.44 4.48 20.28
CA GLN A 308 2.80 5.01 20.45
C GLN A 308 3.49 5.27 19.09
N GLY A 309 2.71 5.64 18.09
CA GLY A 309 3.17 5.96 16.74
C GLY A 309 2.83 7.39 16.31
N TYR A 310 2.87 7.62 15.00
CA TYR A 310 2.47 8.88 14.39
C TYR A 310 1.15 8.78 13.60
N ILE A 311 0.44 9.88 13.47
CA ILE A 311 -0.80 10.00 12.69
C ILE A 311 -0.51 10.86 11.47
N THR A 312 -0.69 10.30 10.27
CA THR A 312 -0.61 11.05 9.00
C THR A 312 -2.00 11.41 8.51
N SER A 313 -2.11 12.50 7.76
CA SER A 313 -3.26 12.71 6.89
C SER A 313 -3.18 11.83 5.65
N ASP A 314 -4.33 11.52 5.04
CA ASP A 314 -4.39 11.19 3.61
C ASP A 314 -3.96 12.40 2.75
N CYS A 315 -3.80 12.23 1.44
CA CYS A 315 -3.12 13.15 0.52
C CYS A 315 -4.06 14.06 -0.31
N ASP A 316 -4.51 15.24 0.11
CA ASP A 316 -4.15 16.06 1.28
C ASP A 316 -5.42 16.33 2.12
N ALA A 317 -5.66 15.49 3.13
CA ALA A 317 -6.88 15.54 3.95
C ALA A 317 -6.90 16.70 4.97
N VAL A 318 -5.79 17.41 5.17
CA VAL A 318 -5.81 18.65 5.97
C VAL A 318 -6.34 19.79 5.11
N ALA A 319 -6.00 19.82 3.82
CA ALA A 319 -6.57 20.77 2.89
C ALA A 319 -8.10 20.59 2.76
N THR A 320 -8.60 19.35 2.72
CA THR A 320 -10.04 19.07 2.53
C THR A 320 -10.93 19.66 3.62
N ILE A 321 -10.45 19.75 4.86
CA ILE A 321 -11.13 20.39 6.00
C ILE A 321 -11.63 21.80 5.63
N PHE A 322 -10.81 22.57 4.92
CA PHE A 322 -11.16 23.92 4.47
C PHE A 322 -11.71 23.94 3.04
N GLU A 323 -10.98 23.33 2.10
CA GLU A 323 -11.20 23.55 0.66
C GLU A 323 -12.41 22.80 0.11
N TYR A 324 -12.84 21.72 0.75
CA TYR A 324 -13.94 20.86 0.27
C TYR A 324 -15.09 20.74 1.26
N GLN A 325 -14.79 20.72 2.56
CA GLN A 325 -15.77 20.47 3.62
C GLN A 325 -16.34 21.74 4.24
N ASN A 326 -15.71 22.89 3.99
CA ASN A 326 -16.08 24.18 4.60
C ASN A 326 -16.21 24.11 6.14
N TYR A 327 -15.46 23.21 6.79
CA TYR A 327 -15.55 23.01 8.24
C TYR A 327 -14.91 24.19 8.99
N THR A 328 -13.84 24.74 8.43
CA THR A 328 -13.13 25.88 9.02
C THR A 328 -13.27 27.15 8.19
N LYS A 329 -13.03 28.31 8.82
CA LYS A 329 -13.13 29.64 8.18
C LYS A 329 -11.87 30.04 7.42
N SER A 330 -10.73 29.37 7.65
CA SER A 330 -9.46 29.68 7.00
C SER A 330 -8.53 28.47 6.96
N LYS A 331 -7.56 28.50 6.05
CA LYS A 331 -6.50 27.49 5.94
C LYS A 331 -5.74 27.28 7.26
N GLN A 332 -5.52 28.36 8.00
CA GLN A 332 -4.81 28.32 9.28
C GLN A 332 -5.66 27.70 10.39
N ASP A 333 -6.98 27.81 10.33
CA ASP A 333 -7.87 27.09 11.25
C ASP A 333 -7.84 25.59 10.95
N ALA A 334 -7.85 25.17 9.68
CA ALA A 334 -7.71 23.75 9.32
C ALA A 334 -6.40 23.13 9.84
N VAL A 335 -5.27 23.83 9.68
CA VAL A 335 -3.98 23.39 10.26
C VAL A 335 -4.05 23.32 11.78
N ALA A 336 -4.64 24.32 12.43
CA ALA A 336 -4.76 24.35 13.89
C ALA A 336 -5.61 23.20 14.42
N ASP A 337 -6.76 22.95 13.80
CA ASP A 337 -7.69 21.90 14.19
C ASP A 337 -7.05 20.51 14.01
N ALA A 338 -6.39 20.26 12.87
CA ALA A 338 -5.72 18.99 12.61
C ALA A 338 -4.56 18.73 13.60
N LEU A 339 -3.64 19.69 13.79
CA LEU A 339 -2.50 19.55 14.72
C LEU A 339 -2.95 19.34 16.17
N LYS A 340 -3.99 20.07 16.62
CA LYS A 340 -4.52 19.98 17.98
C LYS A 340 -5.39 18.75 18.20
N ALA A 341 -5.98 18.19 17.14
CA ALA A 341 -6.71 16.93 17.21
C ALA A 341 -5.76 15.75 17.44
N GLY A 342 -4.62 15.70 16.73
CA GLY A 342 -3.65 14.61 16.86
C GLY A 342 -2.78 14.36 15.62
N VAL A 343 -3.15 14.98 14.49
CA VAL A 343 -2.32 15.43 13.37
C VAL A 343 -0.80 15.43 13.57
N ASP A 344 0.00 14.44 13.16
CA ASP A 344 1.47 14.57 13.27
C ASP A 344 2.12 15.07 11.97
N ILE A 345 1.67 14.58 10.82
CA ILE A 345 2.24 14.92 9.52
C ILE A 345 1.16 15.00 8.45
N ASN A 346 1.35 15.92 7.50
CA ASN A 346 0.50 16.05 6.34
C ASN A 346 1.09 15.27 5.16
N CYS A 347 0.29 14.43 4.52
CA CYS A 347 0.58 14.04 3.15
C CYS A 347 0.27 15.21 2.23
N GLY A 348 1.28 15.76 1.57
CA GLY A 348 1.18 16.99 0.79
C GLY A 348 1.78 18.18 1.52
N THR A 349 1.62 19.37 0.94
CA THR A 349 2.32 20.58 1.38
C THR A 349 1.47 21.52 2.26
N TYR A 350 0.20 21.20 2.55
CA TYR A 350 -0.71 22.15 3.17
C TYR A 350 -0.27 22.64 4.55
N MET A 351 0.15 21.74 5.44
CA MET A 351 0.71 22.13 6.75
C MET A 351 2.03 22.90 6.60
N LEU A 352 2.94 22.46 5.71
CA LEU A 352 4.20 23.17 5.43
C LEU A 352 3.97 24.64 5.04
N LEU A 353 2.99 24.90 4.17
CA LEU A 353 2.71 26.24 3.65
C LEU A 353 1.98 27.14 4.64
N ASN A 354 1.10 26.57 5.49
CA ASN A 354 0.16 27.37 6.30
C ASN A 354 0.53 27.48 7.78
N THR A 355 1.36 26.58 8.34
CA THR A 355 1.66 26.54 9.79
C THR A 355 2.30 27.82 10.30
N ARG A 356 3.26 28.40 9.55
CA ARG A 356 3.93 29.66 9.96
C ARG A 356 2.92 30.81 10.11
N SER A 357 1.93 30.88 9.22
CA SER A 357 0.86 31.88 9.31
C SER A 357 -0.06 31.60 10.49
N ALA A 358 -0.40 30.34 10.73
CA ALA A 358 -1.23 29.94 11.87
C ALA A 358 -0.59 30.32 13.22
N ILE A 359 0.74 30.20 13.35
CA ILE A 359 1.48 30.65 14.54
C ILE A 359 1.41 32.17 14.70
N LYS A 360 1.66 32.94 13.63
CA LYS A 360 1.58 34.41 13.67
C LYS A 360 0.20 34.92 14.10
N LEU A 361 -0.85 34.17 13.77
CA LEU A 361 -2.23 34.46 14.16
C LEU A 361 -2.60 33.92 15.55
N GLY A 362 -1.67 33.29 16.28
CA GLY A 362 -1.91 32.69 17.60
C GLY A 362 -2.77 31.42 17.57
N LYS A 363 -3.04 30.86 16.38
CA LYS A 363 -3.90 29.68 16.19
C LYS A 363 -3.18 28.38 16.50
N VAL A 364 -1.88 28.31 16.22
CA VAL A 364 -0.99 27.18 16.52
C VAL A 364 0.11 27.67 17.44
N GLN A 365 0.45 26.89 18.46
CA GLN A 365 1.62 27.14 19.31
C GLN A 365 2.77 26.22 18.90
N GLU A 366 4.02 26.58 19.25
CA GLU A 366 5.18 25.76 18.90
C GLU A 366 5.12 24.38 19.59
N GLU A 367 4.48 24.31 20.75
CA GLU A 367 4.25 23.06 21.49
C GLU A 367 3.34 22.07 20.74
N ASP A 368 2.39 22.57 19.94
CA ASP A 368 1.53 21.71 19.09
C ASP A 368 2.38 20.97 18.04
N ILE A 369 3.42 21.63 17.53
CA ILE A 369 4.37 21.11 16.55
C ILE A 369 5.38 20.19 17.25
N ASP A 370 5.85 20.56 18.43
CA ASP A 370 6.81 19.77 19.20
C ASP A 370 6.24 18.39 19.56
N ARG A 371 4.95 18.34 19.93
CA ARG A 371 4.22 17.09 20.12
C ARG A 371 4.23 16.22 18.85
N ALA A 372 3.91 16.81 17.71
CA ALA A 372 3.88 16.09 16.43
C ALA A 372 5.25 15.51 16.06
N LEU A 373 6.29 16.33 16.15
CA LEU A 373 7.65 15.94 15.82
C LEU A 373 8.21 14.91 16.79
N LEU A 374 7.84 14.95 18.06
CA LEU A 374 8.28 13.93 19.01
C LEU A 374 7.83 12.53 18.58
N ASN A 375 6.60 12.39 18.05
CA ASN A 375 6.09 11.13 17.52
C ASN A 375 6.84 10.69 16.26
N LEU A 376 6.99 11.62 15.30
CA LEU A 376 7.68 11.35 14.02
C LEU A 376 9.13 10.91 14.26
N ILE A 377 9.88 11.69 15.04
CA ILE A 377 11.29 11.40 15.35
C ILE A 377 11.41 10.09 16.12
N THR A 378 10.50 9.80 17.06
CA THR A 378 10.50 8.53 17.80
C THR A 378 10.34 7.34 16.86
N VAL A 379 9.45 7.40 15.87
CA VAL A 379 9.31 6.32 14.88
C VAL A 379 10.53 6.20 13.98
N GLN A 380 11.11 7.32 13.52
CA GLN A 380 12.37 7.29 12.74
C GLN A 380 13.54 6.67 13.54
N LEU A 381 13.62 6.94 14.84
CA LEU A 381 14.60 6.33 15.73
C LEU A 381 14.37 4.83 15.90
N ARG A 382 13.12 4.39 16.08
CA ARG A 382 12.75 2.96 16.14
C ARG A 382 13.10 2.22 14.85
N LEU A 383 13.04 2.88 13.69
CA LEU A 383 13.46 2.34 12.39
C LEU A 383 14.99 2.29 12.19
N GLY A 384 15.76 2.87 13.13
CA GLY A 384 17.22 2.92 13.08
C GLY A 384 17.77 3.99 12.14
N LEU A 385 16.97 4.96 11.68
CA LEU A 385 17.41 6.00 10.73
C LEU A 385 18.53 6.88 11.29
N PHE A 386 18.66 6.98 12.61
CA PHE A 386 19.69 7.79 13.28
C PHE A 386 20.80 6.93 13.92
N ASP A 387 20.98 5.70 13.46
CA ASP A 387 21.96 4.75 14.01
C ASP A 387 23.22 4.64 13.13
N GLY A 388 23.43 5.58 12.21
CA GLY A 388 24.55 5.57 11.26
C GLY A 388 24.31 4.65 10.06
N ASP A 389 25.40 4.25 9.40
CA ASP A 389 25.37 3.34 8.25
C ASP A 389 24.67 2.01 8.61
N PRO A 390 23.58 1.65 7.90
CA PRO A 390 22.80 0.46 8.22
C PRO A 390 23.53 -0.85 7.90
N SER A 391 24.58 -0.87 7.08
CA SER A 391 25.26 -2.08 6.60
C SER A 391 25.75 -3.03 7.70
N SER A 392 26.07 -2.49 8.88
CA SER A 392 26.49 -3.25 10.06
C SER A 392 25.34 -3.62 11.02
N ARG A 393 24.11 -3.20 10.72
CA ARG A 393 22.92 -3.36 11.57
C ARG A 393 22.09 -4.59 11.18
N LYS A 394 21.10 -4.95 12.02
CA LYS A 394 20.28 -6.18 11.91
C LYS A 394 19.78 -6.46 10.48
N PHE A 395 19.29 -5.44 9.79
CA PHE A 395 18.74 -5.58 8.43
C PHE A 395 19.63 -4.99 7.32
N GLY A 396 20.88 -4.63 7.64
CA GLY A 396 21.79 -3.92 6.73
C GLY A 396 22.28 -4.72 5.53
N ARG A 397 22.19 -6.05 5.62
CA ARG A 397 22.66 -6.97 4.58
C ARG A 397 21.62 -7.28 3.51
N LEU A 398 20.36 -6.85 3.71
CA LEU A 398 19.31 -7.05 2.73
C LEU A 398 19.58 -6.22 1.48
N GLY A 399 19.43 -6.81 0.31
CA GLY A 399 19.72 -6.17 -0.98
C GLY A 399 19.03 -6.85 -2.17
N THR A 400 19.55 -6.63 -3.37
CA THR A 400 18.96 -7.12 -4.63
C THR A 400 18.64 -8.62 -4.64
N GLN A 401 19.44 -9.43 -3.94
CA GLN A 401 19.27 -10.88 -3.85
C GLN A 401 18.05 -11.31 -3.01
N ASP A 402 17.52 -10.42 -2.19
CA ASP A 402 16.40 -10.68 -1.27
C ASP A 402 15.05 -10.23 -1.85
N VAL A 403 15.06 -9.69 -3.08
CA VAL A 403 13.87 -9.27 -3.82
C VAL A 403 13.57 -10.27 -4.93
N CYS A 404 12.29 -10.55 -5.18
CA CYS A 404 11.86 -11.54 -6.18
C CYS A 404 12.43 -12.94 -5.92
N THR A 405 12.68 -13.33 -4.67
CA THR A 405 13.22 -14.66 -4.34
C THR A 405 12.27 -15.76 -4.81
N LYS A 406 12.79 -16.98 -5.08
CA LYS A 406 11.93 -18.12 -5.44
C LYS A 406 10.90 -18.41 -4.36
N GLU A 407 11.32 -18.20 -3.13
CA GLU A 407 10.56 -18.29 -1.90
C GLU A 407 9.40 -17.29 -1.86
N HIS A 408 9.64 -15.99 -2.11
CA HIS A 408 8.57 -14.98 -2.15
C HIS A 408 7.60 -15.24 -3.32
N ARG A 409 8.11 -15.59 -4.51
CA ARG A 409 7.26 -15.92 -5.67
C ARG A 409 6.40 -17.17 -5.41
N ARG A 410 6.95 -18.17 -4.72
CA ARG A 410 6.18 -19.34 -4.28
C ARG A 410 5.11 -18.95 -3.25
N LEU A 411 5.42 -18.05 -2.33
CA LEU A 411 4.46 -17.54 -1.35
C LEU A 411 3.30 -16.81 -2.03
N ALA A 412 3.57 -15.98 -3.04
CA ALA A 412 2.53 -15.34 -3.86
C ALA A 412 1.62 -16.36 -4.57
N LEU A 413 2.21 -17.41 -5.14
CA LEU A 413 1.47 -18.52 -5.74
C LEU A 413 0.61 -19.28 -4.71
N GLU A 414 1.14 -19.51 -3.52
CA GLU A 414 0.42 -20.18 -2.44
C GLU A 414 -0.74 -19.33 -1.92
N ALA A 415 -0.53 -18.02 -1.79
CA ALA A 415 -1.58 -17.08 -1.43
C ALA A 415 -2.73 -17.10 -2.45
N ALA A 416 -2.42 -17.13 -3.75
CA ALA A 416 -3.43 -17.24 -4.79
C ALA A 416 -4.20 -18.57 -4.67
N ARG A 417 -3.51 -19.69 -4.46
CA ARG A 417 -4.12 -21.01 -4.33
C ARG A 417 -5.06 -21.12 -3.13
N GLN A 418 -4.69 -20.55 -2.00
CA GLN A 418 -5.52 -20.57 -0.80
C GLN A 418 -6.66 -19.54 -0.85
N GLY A 419 -6.48 -18.43 -1.58
CA GLY A 419 -7.49 -17.37 -1.69
C GLY A 419 -8.61 -17.66 -2.69
N ILE A 420 -8.35 -18.43 -3.76
CA ILE A 420 -9.35 -18.71 -4.80
C ILE A 420 -10.56 -19.47 -4.19
N VAL A 421 -11.75 -18.93 -4.41
CA VAL A 421 -13.01 -19.48 -3.88
C VAL A 421 -13.77 -20.24 -4.97
N LEU A 422 -14.01 -21.53 -4.74
CA LEU A 422 -14.89 -22.35 -5.59
C LEU A 422 -16.36 -22.11 -5.21
N LEU A 423 -17.04 -21.23 -5.95
CA LEU A 423 -18.44 -20.87 -5.68
C LEU A 423 -19.44 -21.94 -6.10
N LYS A 424 -19.17 -22.66 -7.19
CA LYS A 424 -20.08 -23.65 -7.77
C LYS A 424 -19.29 -24.79 -8.43
N ASN A 425 -19.67 -26.03 -8.14
CA ASN A 425 -19.04 -27.22 -8.74
C ASN A 425 -20.07 -28.34 -8.94
N ASP A 426 -20.96 -28.16 -9.92
CA ASP A 426 -22.02 -29.12 -10.22
C ASP A 426 -21.43 -30.44 -10.70
N ARG A 427 -22.02 -31.56 -10.24
CA ARG A 427 -21.66 -32.92 -10.67
C ARG A 427 -20.18 -33.26 -10.51
N LYS A 428 -19.45 -32.57 -9.61
CA LYS A 428 -18.00 -32.73 -9.42
C LYS A 428 -17.22 -32.50 -10.72
N PHE A 429 -17.65 -31.53 -11.52
CA PHE A 429 -17.00 -31.18 -12.78
C PHE A 429 -15.51 -30.80 -12.61
N LEU A 430 -15.18 -30.07 -11.54
CA LEU A 430 -13.80 -29.80 -11.14
C LEU A 430 -13.33 -30.77 -10.04
N PRO A 431 -12.04 -31.17 -10.03
CA PRO A 431 -10.98 -30.78 -10.99
C PRO A 431 -11.11 -31.51 -12.33
N LEU A 432 -10.63 -30.87 -13.41
CA LEU A 432 -10.52 -31.53 -14.71
C LEU A 432 -9.43 -32.61 -14.67
N ASP A 433 -9.69 -33.77 -15.28
CA ASP A 433 -8.70 -34.83 -15.40
C ASP A 433 -7.69 -34.47 -16.51
N LYS A 434 -6.42 -34.33 -16.11
CA LYS A 434 -5.34 -33.94 -17.03
C LYS A 434 -5.08 -35.00 -18.10
N ASP A 435 -5.41 -36.26 -17.83
CA ASP A 435 -5.22 -37.36 -18.77
C ASP A 435 -6.39 -37.47 -19.77
N GLU A 436 -7.54 -36.86 -19.49
CA GLU A 436 -8.72 -36.86 -20.37
C GLU A 436 -8.88 -35.56 -21.18
N VAL A 437 -8.39 -34.42 -20.67
CA VAL A 437 -8.51 -33.12 -21.37
C VAL A 437 -7.52 -33.04 -22.53
N THR A 438 -8.01 -33.10 -23.76
CA THR A 438 -7.15 -33.04 -24.96
C THR A 438 -7.09 -31.65 -25.59
N SER A 439 -8.09 -30.80 -25.34
CA SER A 439 -8.18 -29.45 -25.88
C SER A 439 -8.93 -28.49 -24.96
N LEU A 440 -8.51 -27.23 -24.96
CA LEU A 440 -9.13 -26.18 -24.15
C LEU A 440 -9.23 -24.89 -24.97
N VAL A 441 -10.29 -24.11 -24.77
CA VAL A 441 -10.32 -22.71 -25.19
C VAL A 441 -10.48 -21.81 -23.96
N VAL A 442 -9.64 -20.78 -23.89
CA VAL A 442 -9.78 -19.69 -22.91
C VAL A 442 -10.48 -18.53 -23.59
N ILE A 443 -11.65 -18.15 -23.09
CA ILE A 443 -12.44 -17.03 -23.61
C ILE A 443 -12.48 -15.97 -22.53
N GLY A 444 -12.08 -14.74 -22.83
CA GLY A 444 -12.35 -13.65 -21.91
C GLY A 444 -11.41 -12.46 -22.01
N PRO A 445 -11.91 -11.24 -21.74
CA PRO A 445 -11.08 -10.06 -21.70
C PRO A 445 -9.97 -10.26 -20.66
N ARG A 446 -8.74 -9.91 -21.01
CA ARG A 446 -7.56 -9.98 -20.13
C ARG A 446 -7.11 -11.40 -19.74
N ALA A 447 -7.66 -12.47 -20.30
CA ALA A 447 -7.18 -13.81 -19.96
C ALA A 447 -5.72 -14.04 -20.39
N ASN A 448 -5.28 -13.35 -21.46
CA ASN A 448 -3.91 -13.36 -21.96
C ASN A 448 -3.12 -12.07 -21.65
N GLU A 449 -3.39 -11.43 -20.51
CA GLU A 449 -2.66 -10.23 -20.08
C GLU A 449 -2.11 -10.36 -18.66
N THR A 450 -1.04 -9.62 -18.39
CA THR A 450 -0.38 -9.57 -17.07
C THR A 450 -0.38 -8.18 -16.43
N SER A 451 -0.76 -7.16 -17.19
CA SER A 451 -0.60 -5.73 -16.84
C SER A 451 -1.42 -5.29 -15.62
N GLN A 452 -2.53 -5.97 -15.32
CA GLN A 452 -3.46 -5.60 -14.23
C GLN A 452 -3.73 -6.74 -13.24
N LEU A 453 -2.92 -7.79 -13.21
CA LEU A 453 -3.14 -8.95 -12.32
C LEU A 453 -3.16 -8.59 -10.83
N GLY A 454 -2.49 -7.50 -10.43
CA GLY A 454 -2.40 -7.06 -9.03
C GLY A 454 -3.49 -6.09 -8.59
N GLY A 455 -4.33 -5.57 -9.50
CA GLY A 455 -5.28 -4.51 -9.17
C GLY A 455 -4.58 -3.20 -8.74
N GLY A 456 -5.23 -2.44 -7.85
CA GLY A 456 -4.73 -1.16 -7.37
C GLY A 456 -3.46 -1.30 -6.53
N TYR A 457 -2.73 -0.19 -6.34
CA TYR A 457 -1.53 -0.15 -5.48
C TYR A 457 -0.49 -1.25 -5.80
N SER A 458 -0.29 -1.51 -7.10
CA SER A 458 0.67 -2.50 -7.61
C SER A 458 1.99 -1.84 -8.02
N GLY A 459 3.09 -2.59 -7.89
CA GLY A 459 4.40 -2.22 -8.43
C GLY A 459 4.72 -2.96 -9.74
N VAL A 460 6.01 -3.13 -10.03
CA VAL A 460 6.46 -3.93 -11.18
C VAL A 460 6.64 -5.39 -10.75
N PRO A 461 5.80 -6.33 -11.24
CA PRO A 461 5.81 -7.71 -10.74
C PRO A 461 7.02 -8.53 -11.22
N CYS A 462 7.49 -9.44 -10.38
CA CYS A 462 8.47 -10.45 -10.76
C CYS A 462 7.80 -11.55 -11.61
N GLU A 463 8.18 -11.69 -12.89
CA GLU A 463 7.78 -12.82 -13.75
C GLU A 463 6.26 -13.12 -13.75
N PRO A 464 5.38 -12.15 -14.09
CA PRO A 464 3.95 -12.38 -14.06
C PRO A 464 3.54 -13.41 -15.13
N ILE A 465 2.50 -14.20 -14.85
CA ILE A 465 1.97 -15.26 -15.72
C ILE A 465 0.48 -14.96 -15.96
N SER A 466 0.04 -14.90 -17.23
CA SER A 466 -1.37 -14.72 -17.58
C SER A 466 -2.18 -16.00 -17.31
N TYR A 467 -3.51 -15.89 -17.26
CA TYR A 467 -4.36 -17.08 -17.13
C TYR A 467 -4.16 -18.06 -18.29
N PHE A 468 -4.06 -17.53 -19.52
CA PHE A 468 -3.77 -18.32 -20.72
C PHE A 468 -2.42 -19.04 -20.62
N ASP A 469 -1.33 -18.33 -20.32
CA ASP A 469 0.00 -18.93 -20.20
C ASP A 469 0.07 -19.98 -19.08
N GLY A 470 -0.70 -19.75 -18.00
CA GLY A 470 -0.87 -20.71 -16.91
C GLY A 470 -1.53 -22.00 -17.41
N LEU A 471 -2.67 -21.90 -18.07
CA LEU A 471 -3.47 -23.03 -18.56
C LEU A 471 -2.80 -23.79 -19.71
N GLN A 472 -2.14 -23.08 -20.63
CA GLN A 472 -1.43 -23.68 -21.77
C GLN A 472 -0.29 -24.61 -21.33
N LYS A 473 0.31 -24.36 -20.16
CA LYS A 473 1.30 -25.28 -19.55
C LYS A 473 0.69 -26.60 -19.08
N TYR A 474 -0.62 -26.64 -18.80
CA TYR A 474 -1.33 -27.84 -18.38
C TYR A 474 -1.91 -28.60 -19.58
N VAL A 475 -2.50 -27.90 -20.54
CA VAL A 475 -3.10 -28.46 -21.77
C VAL A 475 -2.44 -27.78 -22.98
N GLN A 476 -1.56 -28.48 -23.69
CA GLN A 476 -0.77 -27.87 -24.77
C GLN A 476 -1.64 -27.35 -25.93
N ASN A 477 -2.74 -28.06 -26.24
CA ASN A 477 -3.73 -27.65 -27.23
C ASN A 477 -4.74 -26.68 -26.60
N THR A 478 -4.25 -25.51 -26.17
CA THR A 478 -5.07 -24.42 -25.64
C THR A 478 -5.12 -23.27 -26.63
N SER A 479 -6.33 -22.87 -27.04
CA SER A 479 -6.59 -21.66 -27.84
C SER A 479 -7.10 -20.51 -26.97
N TYR A 480 -7.03 -19.28 -27.49
CA TYR A 480 -7.47 -18.06 -26.81
C TYR A 480 -8.26 -17.18 -27.75
N VAL A 481 -9.27 -16.50 -27.21
CA VAL A 481 -10.00 -15.40 -27.84
C VAL A 481 -10.51 -14.47 -26.76
N ASP A 482 -10.45 -13.15 -26.96
CA ASP A 482 -10.91 -12.21 -25.93
C ASP A 482 -12.43 -12.35 -25.73
N GLY A 483 -13.19 -12.48 -26.82
CA GLY A 483 -14.65 -12.56 -26.82
C GLY A 483 -15.26 -11.17 -26.55
N CYS A 484 -14.87 -10.53 -25.47
CA CYS A 484 -15.00 -9.09 -25.26
C CYS A 484 -13.62 -8.44 -25.41
N LEU A 485 -13.49 -7.40 -26.24
CA LEU A 485 -12.24 -6.66 -26.44
C LEU A 485 -11.68 -6.01 -25.16
N ASP A 486 -12.56 -5.70 -24.21
CA ASP A 486 -12.23 -5.08 -22.95
C ASP A 486 -13.24 -5.47 -21.85
N ILE A 487 -12.95 -5.08 -20.62
CA ILE A 487 -13.82 -5.34 -19.47
C ILE A 487 -15.19 -4.64 -19.62
N PRO A 488 -15.31 -3.37 -20.04
CA PRO A 488 -16.62 -2.78 -20.33
C PRO A 488 -17.48 -3.57 -21.31
N CYS A 489 -16.89 -4.34 -22.23
CA CYS A 489 -17.56 -5.25 -23.16
C CYS A 489 -18.77 -4.64 -23.88
N VAL A 490 -18.53 -3.54 -24.61
CA VAL A 490 -19.57 -2.82 -25.36
C VAL A 490 -19.85 -3.50 -26.72
N PHE A 491 -18.78 -3.98 -27.36
CA PHE A 491 -18.80 -4.60 -28.69
C PHE A 491 -18.93 -6.12 -28.61
N THR A 492 -19.46 -6.74 -29.68
CA THR A 492 -19.71 -8.18 -29.77
C THR A 492 -19.02 -8.82 -30.98
N SER A 493 -18.01 -8.15 -31.54
CA SER A 493 -17.37 -8.54 -32.80
C SER A 493 -16.69 -9.91 -32.75
N GLU A 494 -16.28 -10.37 -31.56
CA GLU A 494 -15.58 -11.65 -31.39
C GLU A 494 -16.46 -12.76 -30.84
N PHE A 495 -17.77 -12.52 -30.65
CA PHE A 495 -18.65 -13.54 -30.08
C PHE A 495 -18.81 -14.75 -31.01
N ASP A 496 -18.88 -14.53 -32.32
CA ASP A 496 -19.00 -15.61 -33.29
C ASP A 496 -17.74 -16.49 -33.31
N GLU A 497 -16.56 -15.88 -33.25
CA GLU A 497 -15.29 -16.61 -33.16
C GLU A 497 -15.18 -17.39 -31.85
N ALA A 498 -15.55 -16.77 -30.73
CA ALA A 498 -15.58 -17.43 -29.42
C ALA A 498 -16.49 -18.66 -29.41
N VAL A 499 -17.66 -18.58 -30.04
CA VAL A 499 -18.58 -19.72 -30.18
C VAL A 499 -18.01 -20.81 -31.09
N GLN A 500 -17.35 -20.43 -32.19
CA GLN A 500 -16.75 -21.42 -33.10
C GLN A 500 -15.60 -22.19 -32.45
N LEU A 501 -14.74 -21.50 -31.70
CA LEU A 501 -13.66 -22.14 -30.96
C LEU A 501 -14.19 -23.02 -29.81
N ALA A 502 -15.22 -22.55 -29.09
CA ALA A 502 -15.89 -23.34 -28.05
C ALA A 502 -16.43 -24.67 -28.56
N LYS A 503 -16.98 -24.72 -29.79
CA LYS A 503 -17.49 -25.97 -30.41
C LYS A 503 -16.41 -26.96 -30.81
N GLN A 504 -15.15 -26.53 -30.88
CA GLN A 504 -14.02 -27.35 -31.32
C GLN A 504 -13.15 -27.85 -30.16
N ALA A 505 -13.41 -27.39 -28.94
CA ALA A 505 -12.66 -27.74 -27.74
C ALA A 505 -13.47 -28.67 -26.83
N ASP A 506 -12.78 -29.54 -26.09
CA ASP A 506 -13.40 -30.40 -25.08
C ASP A 506 -13.91 -29.58 -23.88
N TYR A 507 -13.18 -28.50 -23.55
CA TYR A 507 -13.46 -27.64 -22.41
C TYR A 507 -13.32 -26.16 -22.76
N VAL A 508 -14.19 -25.35 -22.16
CA VAL A 508 -14.19 -23.90 -22.26
C VAL A 508 -13.92 -23.30 -20.88
N ILE A 509 -12.91 -22.45 -20.76
CA ILE A 509 -12.67 -21.63 -19.57
C ILE A 509 -13.01 -20.19 -19.91
N VAL A 510 -14.03 -19.65 -19.23
CA VAL A 510 -14.44 -18.25 -19.41
C VAL A 510 -13.86 -17.39 -18.28
N VAL A 511 -13.04 -16.40 -18.63
CA VAL A 511 -12.44 -15.44 -17.69
C VAL A 511 -13.17 -14.10 -17.81
N VAL A 512 -13.97 -13.78 -16.81
CA VAL A 512 -14.83 -12.58 -16.79
C VAL A 512 -14.80 -11.95 -15.40
N GLY A 513 -15.15 -10.68 -15.32
CA GLY A 513 -15.17 -9.96 -14.07
C GLY A 513 -14.92 -8.47 -14.22
N LEU A 514 -14.15 -7.94 -13.28
CA LEU A 514 -13.83 -6.53 -13.14
C LEU A 514 -12.33 -6.32 -13.30
N ASP A 515 -11.96 -5.08 -13.60
CA ASP A 515 -10.60 -4.56 -13.51
C ASP A 515 -10.65 -3.12 -12.99
N LEU A 516 -9.51 -2.42 -13.00
CA LEU A 516 -9.43 -1.02 -12.57
C LEU A 516 -10.21 -0.04 -13.45
N SER A 517 -10.70 -0.48 -14.62
CA SER A 517 -11.66 0.32 -15.39
C SER A 517 -13.05 0.32 -14.77
N GLN A 518 -13.37 -0.56 -13.81
CA GLN A 518 -14.69 -0.66 -13.19
C GLN A 518 -14.69 -0.21 -11.73
N GLU A 519 -13.66 -0.58 -10.98
CA GLU A 519 -13.50 -0.25 -9.56
C GLU A 519 -12.06 0.17 -9.26
N THR A 520 -11.89 1.41 -8.81
CA THR A 520 -10.58 1.95 -8.41
C THR A 520 -10.78 3.16 -7.49
N GLU A 521 -9.71 3.64 -6.88
CA GLU A 521 -9.67 4.95 -6.23
C GLU A 521 -10.28 6.05 -7.13
N ASP A 522 -11.07 6.95 -6.54
CA ASP A 522 -11.92 7.96 -7.23
C ASP A 522 -13.01 7.39 -8.18
N LYS A 523 -13.29 6.09 -8.15
CA LYS A 523 -14.31 5.44 -8.99
C LYS A 523 -15.04 4.29 -8.30
N ASP A 524 -16.22 4.59 -7.76
CA ASP A 524 -17.16 3.56 -7.33
C ASP A 524 -17.94 2.97 -8.50
N ARG A 525 -18.41 1.74 -8.31
CA ARG A 525 -19.34 1.08 -9.22
C ARG A 525 -20.75 1.63 -9.06
N VAL A 526 -21.54 1.53 -10.12
CA VAL A 526 -22.97 1.87 -10.13
C VAL A 526 -23.88 0.63 -10.20
N SER A 527 -23.29 -0.54 -10.45
CA SER A 527 -23.98 -1.84 -10.58
C SER A 527 -23.08 -2.95 -10.08
N LEU A 528 -23.69 -3.99 -9.50
CA LEU A 528 -23.01 -5.21 -9.04
C LEU A 528 -22.94 -6.31 -10.11
N LEU A 529 -23.62 -6.12 -11.24
CA LEU A 529 -23.58 -7.06 -12.36
C LEU A 529 -22.22 -7.07 -13.06
N LEU A 530 -21.94 -8.13 -13.82
CA LEU A 530 -20.81 -8.12 -14.76
C LEU A 530 -20.96 -6.95 -15.74
N PRO A 531 -19.87 -6.24 -16.07
CA PRO A 531 -19.92 -5.12 -16.99
C PRO A 531 -20.37 -5.53 -18.40
N GLY A 532 -21.13 -4.63 -19.03
CA GLY A 532 -21.56 -4.74 -20.43
C GLY A 532 -22.17 -6.08 -20.78
N LYS A 533 -21.63 -6.72 -21.84
CA LYS A 533 -22.14 -7.96 -22.40
C LYS A 533 -21.33 -9.20 -22.02
N GLN A 534 -20.52 -9.14 -20.97
CA GLN A 534 -19.72 -10.30 -20.52
C GLN A 534 -20.58 -11.54 -20.15
N MET A 535 -21.87 -11.35 -19.82
CA MET A 535 -22.81 -12.47 -19.61
C MET A 535 -23.13 -13.27 -20.89
N VAL A 536 -22.98 -12.66 -22.08
CA VAL A 536 -23.39 -13.28 -23.34
C VAL A 536 -22.44 -14.41 -23.76
N PRO A 537 -21.11 -14.27 -23.74
CA PRO A 537 -20.19 -15.38 -23.98
C PRO A 537 -20.43 -16.58 -23.06
N ILE A 538 -20.82 -16.35 -21.80
CA ILE A 538 -21.16 -17.41 -20.83
C ILE A 538 -22.38 -18.20 -21.32
N VAL A 539 -23.46 -17.50 -21.72
CA VAL A 539 -24.69 -18.14 -22.18
C VAL A 539 -24.49 -18.86 -23.51
N LEU A 540 -23.77 -18.25 -24.45
CA LEU A 540 -23.56 -18.81 -25.78
C LEU A 540 -22.66 -20.06 -25.74
N SER A 541 -21.61 -20.05 -24.92
CA SER A 541 -20.76 -21.23 -24.71
C SER A 541 -21.53 -22.37 -24.04
N SER A 542 -22.36 -22.07 -23.03
CA SER A 542 -23.19 -23.09 -22.37
C SER A 542 -24.31 -23.68 -23.24
N SER A 543 -24.68 -23.03 -24.35
CA SER A 543 -25.68 -23.51 -25.30
C SER A 543 -25.09 -24.37 -26.42
N CYS A 544 -23.76 -24.50 -26.47
CA CYS A 544 -23.05 -25.29 -27.48
C CYS A 544 -22.62 -26.67 -26.98
N LEU A 545 -22.73 -26.91 -25.66
CA LEU A 545 -22.55 -28.19 -24.97
C LEU A 545 -23.93 -28.77 -24.63
#